data_AF-A0AAW1X3W6-F1
#
_entry.id   AF-A0AAW1X3W6-F1
#
_cell.length_a   1.000
_cell.length_b   1.000
_cell.length_c   1.000
_cell.angle_alpha   90.00
_cell.angle_beta   90.00
_cell.angle_gamma   90.00
#
_symmetry.space_group_name_H-M   'P 1'
#
loop_
_entity.id
_entity.type
_entity.pdbx_description
1 polymer ?
#
loop_
_entity_poly.entity_id
_entity_poly.type
_entity_poly.pdbx_seq_one_letter_code
_entity_poly.pdbx_strand_id
1 'polypeptide(L)'
;MTTAITIENFPVASQVTFSKRRRGLFKKARELSVHCDAEVAVVVHSATGKLYGSSSNSSMEDVIARYKLHTKDVEELDQQPCPELQLENNDGIRLNKELADTIRELRQMEGEDLEELNIDELQKLEDAMEGGLSRVLKTKDERIMSQILALETKGAGLIEANKRLQQRVCVLSDGAGGVALESEISSGEEGMSSESATSCFSTGPSTSTLDDDCSDDTLSLKLE
;
A
#
# COMPACT_ATOMS: atom_id res chain seq x y z
N MET A 1 24.82 34.68 -14.76
CA MET A 1 24.44 33.29 -15.12
C MET A 1 23.27 32.90 -14.22
N THR A 2 22.09 32.65 -14.79
CA THR A 2 20.91 32.23 -14.02
C THR A 2 20.86 30.71 -14.06
N THR A 3 20.99 30.07 -12.89
CA THR A 3 20.98 28.61 -12.78
C THR A 3 19.75 28.22 -11.95
N ALA A 4 18.69 27.76 -12.61
CA ALA A 4 17.55 27.16 -11.94
C ALA A 4 17.91 25.72 -11.57
N ILE A 5 17.98 25.41 -10.27
CA ILE A 5 18.20 24.04 -9.78
C ILE A 5 16.86 23.51 -9.28
N THR A 6 16.21 22.69 -10.11
CA THR A 6 15.02 21.94 -9.72
C THR A 6 15.47 20.66 -9.04
N ILE A 7 15.16 20.49 -7.75
CA ILE A 7 15.40 19.24 -7.03
C ILE A 7 14.05 18.57 -6.81
N GLU A 8 13.79 17.52 -7.58
CA GLU A 8 12.62 16.69 -7.40
C GLU A 8 12.80 15.65 -6.28
N ASN A 9 11.74 15.55 -5.50
CA ASN A 9 11.39 14.68 -4.38
C ASN A 9 12.47 13.82 -3.66
N PHE A 10 12.55 13.98 -2.34
CA PHE A 10 13.15 12.99 -1.44
C PHE A 10 12.03 12.43 -0.54
N PRO A 11 11.77 11.12 -0.52
CA PRO A 11 10.84 10.53 0.43
C PRO A 11 11.43 10.62 1.85
N VAL A 12 11.03 11.64 2.60
CA VAL A 12 11.50 11.86 3.97
C VAL A 12 10.50 11.27 4.96
N ALA A 13 10.93 10.27 5.75
CA ALA A 13 10.10 9.51 6.69
C ALA A 13 9.47 10.30 7.86
N SER A 14 9.77 11.61 8.04
CA SER A 14 9.14 12.43 9.08
C SER A 14 9.09 13.93 8.76
N GLN A 15 8.02 14.60 9.20
CA GLN A 15 7.80 16.05 9.03
C GLN A 15 8.95 16.91 9.60
N VAL A 16 9.54 16.47 10.72
CA VAL A 16 10.69 17.13 11.35
C VAL A 16 11.90 17.11 10.43
N THR A 17 12.17 15.97 9.80
CA THR A 17 13.34 15.81 8.91
C THR A 17 13.14 16.59 7.62
N PHE A 18 11.92 16.61 7.05
CA PHE A 18 11.60 17.43 5.89
C PHE A 18 11.86 18.91 6.17
N SER A 19 11.38 19.40 7.32
CA SER A 19 11.56 20.81 7.72
C SER A 19 13.03 21.19 7.89
N LYS A 20 13.84 20.32 8.52
CA LYS A 20 15.28 20.54 8.71
C LYS A 20 16.03 20.53 7.37
N ARG A 21 15.76 19.55 6.51
CA ARG A 21 16.43 19.42 5.20
C ARG A 21 16.05 20.53 4.24
N ARG A 22 14.76 20.87 4.13
CA ARG A 22 14.27 21.99 3.33
C ARG A 22 14.92 23.31 3.74
N ARG A 23 15.00 23.58 5.05
CA ARG A 23 15.67 24.77 5.58
C ARG A 23 17.17 24.78 5.25
N GLY A 24 17.84 23.64 5.43
CA GLY A 24 19.25 23.49 5.08
C GLY A 24 19.53 23.71 3.58
N LEU A 25 18.63 23.22 2.72
CA LEU A 25 18.71 23.42 1.28
C LEU A 25 18.58 24.89 0.89
N PHE A 26 17.58 25.60 1.42
CA PHE A 26 17.41 27.03 1.19
C PHE A 26 18.62 27.84 1.67
N LYS A 27 19.20 27.46 2.82
CA LYS A 27 20.42 28.10 3.33
C LYS A 27 21.59 27.93 2.37
N LYS A 28 21.83 26.71 1.89
CA LYS A 28 22.90 26.42 0.93
C LYS A 28 22.70 27.14 -0.40
N ALA A 29 21.47 27.17 -0.92
CA ALA A 29 21.15 27.89 -2.15
C ALA A 29 21.49 29.39 -2.05
N ARG A 30 21.18 30.01 -0.91
CA ARG A 30 21.56 31.40 -0.62
C ARG A 30 23.07 31.59 -0.49
N GLU A 31 23.75 30.69 0.22
CA GLU A 31 25.22 30.72 0.33
C GLU A 31 25.89 30.63 -1.05
N LEU A 32 25.39 29.75 -1.93
CA LEU A 32 25.86 29.61 -3.31
C LEU A 32 25.58 30.87 -4.14
N SER A 33 24.39 31.45 -4.00
CA SER A 33 24.03 32.68 -4.71
C SER A 33 25.00 33.82 -4.38
N VAL A 34 25.32 34.00 -3.10
CA VAL A 34 26.28 35.04 -2.66
C VAL A 34 27.71 34.72 -3.10
N HIS A 35 28.14 33.45 -3.02
CA HIS A 35 29.53 33.09 -3.33
C HIS A 35 29.86 33.18 -4.82
N CYS A 36 28.89 32.87 -5.67
CA CYS A 36 29.08 32.80 -7.11
C CYS A 36 28.45 33.97 -7.88
N ASP A 37 27.88 34.95 -7.18
CA ASP A 37 27.05 36.02 -7.76
C ASP A 37 26.01 35.45 -8.75
N ALA A 38 25.42 34.33 -8.34
CA ALA A 38 24.52 33.53 -9.15
C ALA A 38 23.11 33.70 -8.66
N GLU A 39 22.15 33.70 -9.57
CA GLU A 39 20.76 33.70 -9.18
C GLU A 39 20.24 32.28 -9.04
N VAL A 40 19.80 31.95 -7.83
CA VAL A 40 19.34 30.62 -7.46
C VAL A 40 17.92 30.72 -6.89
N ALA A 41 17.00 29.97 -7.50
CA ALA A 41 15.68 29.68 -6.96
C ALA A 41 15.54 28.19 -6.70
N VAL A 42 14.87 27.84 -5.60
CA VAL A 42 14.62 26.45 -5.19
C VAL A 42 13.13 26.29 -4.88
N VAL A 43 12.53 25.27 -5.49
CA VAL A 43 11.14 24.85 -5.24
C VAL A 43 11.17 23.43 -4.68
N VAL A 44 10.42 23.18 -3.60
CA VAL A 44 10.32 21.87 -2.95
C VAL A 44 8.85 21.51 -2.76
N HIS A 45 8.46 20.34 -3.27
CA HIS A 45 7.14 19.75 -3.03
C HIS A 45 7.22 18.78 -1.84
N SER A 46 6.28 18.84 -0.91
CA SER A 46 6.12 17.82 0.13
C SER A 46 5.38 16.59 -0.43
N ALA A 47 5.54 15.45 0.26
CA ALA A 47 4.72 14.26 0.00
C ALA A 47 3.20 14.51 0.21
N THR A 48 2.84 15.58 0.91
CA THR A 48 1.45 16.03 1.13
C THR A 48 0.96 17.02 0.07
N GLY A 49 1.73 17.29 -0.99
CA GLY A 49 1.37 18.21 -2.06
C GLY A 49 1.54 19.69 -1.74
N LYS A 50 2.13 20.05 -0.59
CA LYS A 50 2.42 21.46 -0.24
C LYS A 50 3.70 21.93 -0.93
N LEU A 51 3.63 23.10 -1.56
CA LEU A 51 4.75 23.73 -2.25
C LEU A 51 5.47 24.72 -1.32
N TYR A 52 6.80 24.68 -1.35
CA TYR A 52 7.66 25.62 -0.63
C TYR A 52 8.72 26.19 -1.57
N GLY A 53 8.81 27.52 -1.66
CA GLY A 53 9.75 28.21 -2.53
C GLY A 53 10.71 29.12 -1.76
N SER A 54 11.91 29.30 -2.30
CA SER A 54 12.83 30.35 -1.88
C SER A 54 13.64 30.82 -3.09
N SER A 55 13.84 32.13 -3.19
CA SER A 55 14.69 32.77 -4.18
C SER A 55 15.72 33.65 -3.46
N SER A 56 16.88 33.84 -4.08
CA SER A 56 18.00 34.55 -3.45
C SER A 56 17.86 36.07 -3.55
N ASN A 57 17.69 36.61 -4.77
CA ASN A 57 17.80 38.05 -5.05
C ASN A 57 16.53 38.68 -5.65
N SER A 58 15.67 37.91 -6.31
CA SER A 58 14.44 38.39 -6.95
C SER A 58 13.22 37.58 -6.52
N SER A 59 12.01 38.02 -6.90
CA SER A 59 10.81 37.23 -6.64
C SER A 59 10.87 35.88 -7.37
N MET A 60 10.16 34.88 -6.87
CA MET A 60 10.17 33.56 -7.50
C MET A 60 9.57 33.63 -8.91
N GLU A 61 8.58 34.50 -9.08
CA GLU A 61 7.93 34.84 -10.35
C GLU A 61 8.94 35.41 -11.35
N ASP A 62 9.85 36.30 -10.92
CA ASP A 62 10.86 36.91 -11.80
C ASP A 62 11.93 35.91 -12.26
N VAL A 63 12.33 34.98 -11.37
CA VAL A 63 13.27 33.91 -11.75
C VAL A 63 12.60 32.96 -12.73
N ILE A 64 11.35 32.59 -12.50
CA ILE A 64 10.57 31.73 -13.39
C ILE A 64 10.34 32.42 -14.74
N ALA A 65 9.99 33.71 -14.74
CA ALA A 65 9.77 34.48 -15.97
C ALA A 65 11.04 34.55 -16.80
N ARG A 66 12.19 34.81 -16.17
CA ARG A 66 13.48 34.82 -16.87
C ARG A 66 13.88 33.43 -17.33
N TYR A 67 13.68 32.38 -16.55
CA TYR A 67 13.90 31.01 -16.99
C TYR A 67 13.08 30.70 -18.25
N LYS A 68 11.80 31.07 -18.27
CA LYS A 68 10.91 30.90 -19.44
C LYS A 68 11.35 31.73 -20.65
N LEU A 69 11.92 32.92 -20.44
CA LEU A 69 12.43 33.75 -21.53
C LEU A 69 13.71 33.15 -22.12
N HIS A 70 14.65 32.74 -21.26
CA HIS A 70 15.93 32.15 -21.71
C HIS A 70 15.73 30.78 -22.36
N THR A 71 14.74 29.99 -21.94
CA THR A 71 14.39 28.73 -22.61
C THR A 71 13.78 28.96 -23.98
N LYS A 72 12.95 30.01 -24.15
CA LYS A 72 12.38 30.40 -25.46
C LYS A 72 13.43 30.99 -26.42
N ASP A 73 14.36 31.81 -25.94
CA ASP A 73 15.46 32.34 -26.76
C ASP A 73 16.45 31.25 -27.19
N VAL A 74 16.58 30.16 -26.41
CA VAL A 74 17.37 28.97 -26.79
C VAL A 74 16.65 28.13 -27.85
N GLU A 75 15.32 28.13 -27.89
CA GLU A 75 14.54 27.46 -28.94
C GLU A 75 14.61 28.16 -30.31
N GLU A 76 14.88 29.47 -30.38
CA GLU A 76 15.00 30.21 -31.67
C GLU A 76 16.41 30.17 -32.27
N LEU A 77 17.45 29.87 -31.48
CA LEU A 77 18.84 29.85 -31.95
C LEU A 77 19.45 28.45 -32.13
N ASP A 78 18.79 27.39 -31.68
CA ASP A 78 19.25 26.01 -31.88
C ASP A 78 18.11 25.13 -32.42
N GLN A 79 18.14 24.87 -33.73
CA GLN A 79 17.21 23.97 -34.44
C GLN A 79 17.46 22.49 -34.09
N GLN A 80 17.73 22.17 -32.83
CA GLN A 80 17.79 20.78 -32.38
C GLN A 80 17.16 20.64 -30.99
N PRO A 81 15.88 20.23 -30.91
CA PRO A 81 15.30 19.77 -29.66
C PRO A 81 16.15 18.59 -29.16
N CYS A 82 16.66 18.66 -27.93
CA CYS A 82 17.32 17.52 -27.29
C CYS A 82 16.36 16.31 -27.31
N PRO A 83 16.69 15.22 -28.03
CA PRO A 83 15.79 14.08 -28.18
C PRO A 83 15.43 13.40 -26.86
N GLU A 84 16.34 13.43 -25.88
CA GLU A 84 16.23 12.76 -24.58
C GLU A 84 15.02 13.25 -23.75
N LEU A 85 14.81 14.57 -23.65
CA LEU A 85 13.75 15.16 -22.82
C LEU A 85 12.35 15.00 -23.43
N GLN A 86 12.26 14.97 -24.77
CA GLN A 86 11.01 14.63 -25.44
C GLN A 86 10.71 13.13 -25.35
N LEU A 87 11.73 12.27 -25.38
CA LEU A 87 11.56 10.83 -25.18
C LEU A 87 11.06 10.53 -23.77
N GLU A 88 11.69 11.07 -22.73
CA GLU A 88 11.29 10.87 -21.33
C GLU A 88 9.87 11.37 -21.05
N ASN A 89 9.46 12.50 -21.64
CA ASN A 89 8.10 13.00 -21.51
C ASN A 89 7.08 12.10 -22.23
N ASN A 90 7.43 11.57 -23.41
CA ASN A 90 6.58 10.61 -24.13
C ASN A 90 6.48 9.26 -23.40
N ASP A 91 7.58 8.78 -22.84
CA ASP A 91 7.62 7.56 -22.03
C ASP A 91 6.81 7.74 -20.75
N GLY A 92 6.88 8.91 -20.10
CA GLY A 92 6.05 9.26 -18.96
C GLY A 92 4.55 9.28 -19.28
N ILE A 93 4.16 9.83 -20.45
CA ILE A 93 2.77 9.81 -20.91
C ILE A 93 2.32 8.37 -21.20
N ARG A 94 3.17 7.57 -21.86
CA ARG A 94 2.87 6.16 -22.18
C ARG A 94 2.64 5.35 -20.90
N LEU A 95 3.56 5.45 -19.94
CA LEU A 95 3.48 4.73 -18.67
C LEU A 95 2.27 5.16 -17.83
N ASN A 96 1.94 6.45 -17.80
CA ASN A 96 0.74 6.93 -17.09
C ASN A 96 -0.54 6.39 -17.75
N LYS A 97 -0.57 6.28 -19.08
CA LYS A 97 -1.70 5.69 -19.79
C LYS A 97 -1.85 4.20 -19.45
N GLU A 98 -0.76 3.44 -19.53
CA GLU A 98 -0.75 2.01 -19.15
C GLU A 98 -1.19 1.80 -17.70
N LEU A 99 -0.76 2.67 -16.79
CA LEU A 99 -1.17 2.65 -15.38
C LEU A 99 -2.67 2.91 -15.24
N ALA A 100 -3.20 3.93 -15.92
CA ALA A 100 -4.63 4.24 -15.90
C ALA A 100 -5.47 3.10 -16.47
N ASP A 101 -5.02 2.50 -17.57
CA ASP A 101 -5.67 1.33 -18.19
C ASP A 101 -5.66 0.12 -17.25
N THR A 102 -4.53 -0.16 -16.60
CA THR A 102 -4.41 -1.26 -15.63
C THR A 102 -5.31 -1.05 -14.40
N ILE A 103 -5.39 0.17 -13.88
CA ILE A 103 -6.26 0.50 -12.74
C ILE A 103 -7.73 0.30 -13.13
N ARG A 104 -8.11 0.73 -14.34
CA ARG A 104 -9.46 0.53 -14.88
C ARG A 104 -9.80 -0.96 -15.02
N GLU A 105 -8.89 -1.76 -15.57
CA GLU A 105 -9.07 -3.21 -15.66
C GLU A 105 -9.25 -3.87 -14.27
N LEU A 106 -8.47 -3.45 -13.26
CA LEU A 106 -8.62 -3.96 -11.90
C LEU A 106 -10.01 -3.63 -11.31
N ARG A 107 -10.48 -2.40 -11.49
CA ARG A 107 -11.83 -2.00 -11.05
C ARG A 107 -12.93 -2.80 -11.74
N GLN A 108 -12.78 -3.04 -13.04
CA GLN A 108 -13.70 -3.90 -13.79
C GLN A 108 -13.72 -5.34 -13.24
N MET A 109 -12.55 -5.89 -12.90
CA MET A 109 -12.45 -7.20 -12.23
C MET A 109 -13.08 -7.20 -10.83
N GLU A 110 -13.17 -6.05 -10.16
CA GLU A 110 -13.87 -5.85 -8.88
C GLU A 110 -15.39 -5.61 -9.06
N GLY A 111 -15.86 -5.47 -10.29
CA GLY A 111 -17.27 -5.23 -10.63
C GLY A 111 -17.66 -3.75 -10.68
N GLU A 112 -16.69 -2.85 -10.73
CA GLU A 112 -16.87 -1.40 -10.87
C GLU A 112 -16.66 -0.94 -12.32
N ASP A 113 -17.12 0.27 -12.68
CA ASP A 113 -16.86 0.92 -13.99
C ASP A 113 -17.18 0.01 -15.22
N LEU A 114 -18.29 -0.74 -15.17
CA LEU A 114 -18.69 -1.72 -16.20
C LEU A 114 -19.49 -1.11 -17.36
N GLU A 115 -19.97 0.14 -17.24
CA GLU A 115 -20.86 0.76 -18.25
C GLU A 115 -20.18 0.97 -19.61
N GLU A 116 -18.85 0.96 -19.64
CA GLU A 116 -18.04 1.16 -20.85
C GLU A 116 -17.80 -0.14 -21.65
N LEU A 117 -18.12 -1.31 -21.07
CA LEU A 117 -17.91 -2.61 -21.71
C LEU A 117 -19.10 -3.02 -22.56
N ASN A 118 -18.82 -3.58 -23.74
CA ASN A 118 -19.85 -4.25 -24.52
C ASN A 118 -20.15 -5.66 -23.98
N ILE A 119 -21.24 -6.27 -24.45
CA ILE A 119 -21.69 -7.59 -23.98
C ILE A 119 -20.63 -8.67 -24.19
N ASP A 120 -19.90 -8.66 -25.31
CA ASP A 120 -18.86 -9.65 -25.60
C ASP A 120 -17.64 -9.49 -24.67
N GLU A 121 -17.28 -8.25 -24.33
CA GLU A 121 -16.22 -7.93 -23.38
C GLU A 121 -16.62 -8.31 -21.96
N LEU A 122 -17.87 -8.07 -21.58
CA LEU A 122 -18.40 -8.45 -20.28
C LEU A 122 -18.45 -9.97 -20.12
N GLN A 123 -18.82 -10.72 -21.17
CA GLN A 123 -18.77 -12.17 -21.15
C GLN A 123 -17.34 -12.70 -20.99
N LYS A 124 -16.37 -12.10 -21.68
CA LYS A 124 -14.95 -12.48 -21.51
C LYS A 124 -14.45 -12.21 -20.09
N LEU A 125 -14.87 -11.09 -19.49
CA LEU A 125 -14.53 -10.73 -18.13
C LEU A 125 -15.11 -11.74 -17.13
N GLU A 126 -16.38 -12.12 -17.31
CA GLU A 126 -17.06 -13.16 -16.53
C GLU A 126 -16.33 -14.50 -16.65
N ASP A 127 -16.07 -14.97 -17.87
CA ASP A 127 -15.38 -16.25 -18.12
C ASP A 127 -13.98 -16.28 -17.47
N ALA A 128 -13.24 -15.16 -17.53
CA ALA A 128 -11.92 -15.04 -16.92
C ALA A 128 -11.99 -15.12 -15.38
N MET A 129 -12.97 -14.43 -14.77
CA MET A 129 -13.22 -14.43 -13.34
C MET A 129 -13.69 -15.80 -12.84
N GLU A 130 -14.64 -16.42 -13.52
CA GLU A 130 -15.14 -17.76 -13.21
C GLU A 130 -14.02 -18.79 -13.30
N GLY A 131 -13.21 -18.72 -14.37
CA GLY A 131 -12.04 -19.57 -14.52
C GLY A 131 -11.02 -19.36 -13.40
N GLY A 132 -10.79 -18.12 -12.98
CA GLY A 132 -9.94 -17.77 -11.84
C GLY A 132 -10.44 -18.37 -10.52
N LEU A 133 -11.72 -18.16 -10.23
CA LEU A 133 -12.38 -18.67 -9.03
C LEU A 133 -12.34 -20.20 -8.98
N SER A 134 -12.65 -20.87 -10.09
CA SER A 134 -12.61 -22.33 -10.19
C SER A 134 -11.22 -22.90 -9.84
N ARG A 135 -10.14 -22.28 -10.33
CA ARG A 135 -8.76 -22.66 -9.96
C ARG A 135 -8.47 -22.48 -8.48
N VAL A 136 -8.90 -21.35 -7.90
CA VAL A 136 -8.70 -21.06 -6.48
C VAL A 136 -9.45 -22.06 -5.61
N LEU A 137 -10.72 -22.32 -5.92
CA LEU A 137 -11.55 -23.29 -5.19
C LEU A 137 -10.95 -24.68 -5.26
N LYS A 138 -10.59 -25.17 -6.45
CA LYS A 138 -9.95 -26.48 -6.63
C LYS A 138 -8.69 -26.62 -5.77
N THR A 139 -7.81 -25.61 -5.80
CA THR A 139 -6.57 -25.62 -5.01
C THR A 139 -6.84 -25.62 -3.51
N LYS A 140 -7.86 -24.86 -3.08
CA LYS A 140 -8.29 -24.81 -1.69
C LYS A 140 -8.85 -26.16 -1.23
N ASP A 141 -9.67 -26.80 -2.06
CA ASP A 141 -10.27 -28.10 -1.78
C ASP A 141 -9.20 -29.18 -1.66
N GLU A 142 -8.27 -29.25 -2.61
CA GLU A 142 -7.14 -30.19 -2.57
C GLU A 142 -6.31 -30.02 -1.28
N ARG A 143 -6.05 -28.78 -0.86
CA ARG A 143 -5.31 -28.47 0.37
C ARG A 143 -6.08 -28.88 1.62
N ILE A 144 -7.38 -28.57 1.68
CA ILE A 144 -8.24 -28.92 2.82
C ILE A 144 -8.35 -30.44 2.94
N MET A 145 -8.61 -31.14 1.84
CA MET A 145 -8.68 -32.60 1.81
C MET A 145 -7.36 -33.25 2.27
N SER A 146 -6.22 -32.71 1.83
CA SER A 146 -4.91 -33.18 2.28
C SER A 146 -4.71 -33.01 3.79
N GLN A 147 -5.19 -31.90 4.38
CA GLN A 147 -5.13 -31.68 5.82
C GLN A 147 -6.05 -32.62 6.60
N ILE A 148 -7.26 -32.87 6.10
CA ILE A 148 -8.20 -33.83 6.68
C ILE A 148 -7.54 -35.21 6.76
N LEU A 149 -7.01 -35.70 5.65
CA LEU A 149 -6.36 -37.02 5.59
C LEU A 149 -5.15 -37.12 6.53
N ALA A 150 -4.34 -36.05 6.62
CA ALA A 150 -3.20 -36.00 7.53
C ALA A 150 -3.64 -36.07 9.01
N LEU A 151 -4.72 -35.36 9.37
CA LEU A 151 -5.28 -35.37 10.72
C LEU A 151 -5.92 -36.71 11.07
N GLU A 152 -6.66 -37.33 10.14
CA GLU A 152 -7.24 -38.67 10.32
C GLU A 152 -6.16 -39.72 10.57
N THR A 153 -5.10 -39.71 9.75
CA THR A 153 -3.95 -40.61 9.91
C THR A 153 -3.27 -40.42 11.26
N LYS A 154 -3.07 -39.16 11.68
CA LYS A 154 -2.49 -38.83 12.98
C LYS A 154 -3.40 -39.27 14.14
N GLY A 155 -4.71 -39.08 14.00
CA GLY A 155 -5.72 -39.53 14.97
C GLY A 155 -5.67 -41.04 15.16
N ALA A 156 -5.66 -41.81 14.07
CA ALA A 156 -5.54 -43.26 14.11
C ALA A 156 -4.24 -43.72 14.81
N GLY A 157 -3.10 -43.09 14.48
CA GLY A 157 -1.83 -43.39 15.12
C GLY A 157 -1.81 -43.08 16.62
N LEU A 158 -2.46 -41.99 17.05
CA LEU A 158 -2.60 -41.65 18.47
C LEU A 158 -3.49 -42.65 19.21
N ILE A 159 -4.58 -43.10 18.61
CA ILE A 159 -5.46 -44.14 19.18
C ILE A 159 -4.68 -45.43 19.39
N GLU A 160 -3.92 -45.88 18.40
CA GLU A 160 -3.11 -47.10 18.50
C GLU A 160 -2.01 -46.98 19.57
N ALA A 161 -1.29 -45.85 19.58
CA ALA A 161 -0.26 -45.58 20.59
C ALA A 161 -0.85 -45.56 22.01
N ASN A 162 -2.02 -44.95 22.19
CA ASN A 162 -2.72 -44.89 23.47
C ASN A 162 -3.15 -46.30 23.92
N LYS A 163 -3.74 -47.10 23.02
CA LYS A 163 -4.08 -48.51 23.29
C LYS A 163 -2.87 -49.32 23.76
N ARG A 164 -1.71 -49.14 23.11
CA ARG A 164 -0.45 -49.80 23.52
C ARG A 164 0.04 -49.33 24.89
N LEU A 165 -0.11 -48.05 25.21
CA LEU A 165 0.23 -47.52 26.53
C LEU A 165 -0.69 -48.08 27.63
N GLN A 166 -2.00 -48.15 27.38
CA GLN A 166 -2.97 -48.76 28.31
C GLN A 166 -2.63 -50.23 28.59
N GLN A 167 -2.28 -51.02 27.56
CA GLN A 167 -1.81 -52.40 27.74
C GLN A 167 -0.56 -52.47 28.62
N ARG A 168 0.41 -51.57 28.42
CA ARG A 168 1.63 -51.52 29.25
C ARG A 168 1.33 -51.14 30.70
N VAL A 169 0.43 -50.20 30.93
CA VAL A 169 -0.01 -49.81 32.28
C VAL A 169 -0.70 -50.99 32.97
N CYS A 170 -1.56 -51.73 32.27
CA CYS A 170 -2.20 -52.95 32.80
C CYS A 170 -1.16 -53.98 33.25
N VAL A 171 -0.17 -54.30 32.40
CA VAL A 171 0.90 -55.27 32.72
C VAL A 171 1.74 -54.83 33.92
N LEU A 172 1.99 -53.52 34.08
CA LEU A 172 2.74 -52.99 35.22
C LEU A 172 1.90 -52.92 36.51
N SER A 173 0.59 -52.68 36.37
CA SER A 173 -0.39 -52.68 37.46
C SER A 173 -0.60 -54.08 38.03
N ASP A 174 -0.60 -55.12 37.20
CA ASP A 174 -0.77 -56.51 37.67
C ASP A 174 0.44 -57.02 38.50
N GLY A 175 1.57 -56.31 38.48
CA GLY A 175 2.73 -56.56 39.33
C GLY A 175 2.72 -55.87 40.70
N ALA A 176 1.79 -54.93 40.93
CA ALA A 176 1.65 -54.19 42.19
C ALA A 176 0.17 -54.20 42.61
N GLY A 177 -0.16 -55.01 43.62
CA GLY A 177 -1.52 -55.26 44.13
C GLY A 177 -2.52 -54.10 43.95
N GLY A 178 -3.63 -54.43 43.30
CA GLY A 178 -4.45 -53.48 42.57
C GLY A 178 -5.23 -52.45 43.38
N VAL A 179 -5.66 -51.42 42.65
CA VAL A 179 -6.88 -50.66 42.93
C VAL A 179 -7.52 -50.34 41.59
N ALA A 180 -8.74 -50.81 41.40
CA ALA A 180 -9.56 -50.56 40.22
C ALA A 180 -9.82 -49.06 40.07
N LEU A 181 -9.69 -48.54 38.84
CA LEU A 181 -10.38 -47.32 38.43
C LEU A 181 -11.27 -47.70 37.25
N GLU A 182 -12.58 -47.68 37.50
CA GLU A 182 -13.60 -48.01 36.52
C GLU A 182 -13.53 -47.07 35.32
N SER A 183 -13.54 -47.66 34.12
CA SER A 183 -13.69 -46.96 32.86
C SER A 183 -15.13 -47.15 32.41
N GLU A 184 -16.01 -46.22 32.77
CA GLU A 184 -17.28 -46.06 32.08
C GLU A 184 -17.04 -45.19 30.83
N ILE A 185 -16.85 -45.85 29.68
CA ILE A 185 -17.12 -45.21 28.38
C ILE A 185 -18.54 -45.64 28.01
N SER A 186 -19.49 -44.82 28.45
CA SER A 186 -20.88 -44.92 28.04
C SER A 186 -20.99 -44.72 26.53
N SER A 187 -21.55 -45.73 25.87
CA SER A 187 -22.05 -45.65 24.50
C SER A 187 -23.42 -44.98 24.56
N GLY A 188 -23.46 -43.71 24.17
CA GLY A 188 -24.69 -42.95 23.95
C GLY A 188 -24.69 -42.41 22.52
N GLU A 189 -25.40 -43.10 21.64
CA GLU A 189 -25.93 -42.51 20.42
C GLU A 189 -26.92 -41.40 20.83
N GLU A 190 -26.79 -40.19 20.28
CA GLU A 190 -27.92 -39.36 19.86
C GLU A 190 -27.39 -38.11 19.14
N GLY A 191 -27.82 -37.96 17.89
CA GLY A 191 -27.53 -36.79 17.09
C GLY A 191 -28.29 -35.58 17.60
N MET A 192 -27.64 -34.43 17.63
CA MET A 192 -28.33 -33.15 17.59
C MET A 192 -27.57 -32.21 16.67
N SER A 193 -28.26 -31.92 15.56
CA SER A 193 -28.15 -30.74 14.72
C SER A 193 -27.69 -29.50 15.51
N SER A 194 -26.74 -28.75 14.98
CA SER A 194 -26.52 -27.37 15.40
C SER A 194 -26.32 -26.51 14.17
N GLU A 195 -27.13 -25.46 14.18
CA GLU A 195 -27.66 -24.74 13.05
C GLU A 195 -26.76 -23.57 12.69
N SER A 196 -26.84 -23.18 11.43
CA SER A 196 -26.18 -22.01 10.84
C SER A 196 -26.42 -20.72 11.63
N ALA A 197 -25.37 -19.91 11.78
CA ALA A 197 -25.51 -18.48 12.00
C ALA A 197 -24.76 -17.73 10.90
N THR A 198 -25.36 -17.73 9.70
CA THR A 198 -25.29 -16.60 8.78
C THR A 198 -26.07 -15.44 9.38
N SER A 199 -25.40 -14.34 9.70
CA SER A 199 -26.05 -13.02 9.68
C SER A 199 -25.10 -12.03 9.00
N CYS A 200 -25.57 -11.51 7.88
CA CYS A 200 -24.95 -10.45 7.13
C CYS A 200 -25.88 -9.22 7.16
N PHE A 201 -25.30 -8.03 7.31
CA PHE A 201 -25.81 -6.69 6.91
C PHE A 201 -27.05 -6.14 7.68
N SER A 202 -27.23 -4.87 8.06
CA SER A 202 -26.64 -3.53 7.81
C SER A 202 -26.96 -2.67 9.07
N THR A 203 -26.39 -1.51 9.41
CA THR A 203 -26.59 -0.19 8.75
C THR A 203 -25.95 0.90 9.63
N GLY A 204 -25.22 1.84 9.02
CA GLY A 204 -25.30 3.27 9.38
C GLY A 204 -24.22 3.88 10.31
N PRO A 205 -23.84 5.16 10.08
CA PRO A 205 -22.58 5.74 10.54
C PRO A 205 -22.72 6.53 11.86
N SER A 206 -21.69 6.48 12.70
CA SER A 206 -21.52 7.43 13.80
C SER A 206 -20.32 8.33 13.51
N THR A 207 -20.67 9.55 13.12
CA THR A 207 -19.85 10.76 13.21
C THR A 207 -19.32 10.92 14.63
N SER A 208 -18.01 11.04 14.80
CA SER A 208 -17.41 11.65 15.99
C SER A 208 -16.57 12.84 15.57
N THR A 209 -17.23 14.00 15.61
CA THR A 209 -16.63 15.32 15.74
C THR A 209 -15.76 15.36 16.99
N LEU A 210 -14.47 15.65 16.84
CA LEU A 210 -13.67 16.27 17.88
C LEU A 210 -12.98 17.47 17.24
N ASP A 211 -13.60 18.63 17.47
CA ASP A 211 -13.04 19.95 17.26
C ASP A 211 -11.93 20.23 18.29
N ASP A 212 -11.07 21.18 17.90
CA ASP A 212 -10.17 22.02 18.72
C ASP A 212 -8.94 21.32 19.35
N ASP A 213 -7.73 21.87 19.39
CA ASP A 213 -7.26 23.25 19.29
C ASP A 213 -5.72 23.19 19.15
N CYS A 214 -5.09 23.91 18.22
CA CYS A 214 -3.68 24.26 18.41
C CYS A 214 -3.33 25.55 17.65
N SER A 215 -3.52 26.62 18.39
CA SER A 215 -3.14 28.02 18.26
C SER A 215 -2.16 28.43 17.15
N ASP A 216 -2.64 29.45 16.46
CA ASP A 216 -1.93 30.45 15.67
C ASP A 216 -1.09 31.36 16.59
N ASP A 217 0.25 31.28 16.52
CA ASP A 217 1.14 32.31 17.08
C ASP A 217 1.55 33.26 15.95
N THR A 218 0.68 34.23 15.72
CA THR A 218 1.09 35.56 15.25
C THR A 218 1.91 36.27 16.34
N LEU A 219 2.55 37.40 15.97
CA LEU A 219 3.37 38.35 16.76
C LEU A 219 4.90 38.18 16.53
N SER A 220 5.68 39.17 16.11
CA SER A 220 5.44 40.60 15.84
C SER A 220 6.58 41.12 14.97
N LEU A 221 6.26 41.95 13.98
CA LEU A 221 7.20 42.90 13.40
C LEU A 221 7.53 43.94 14.48
N LYS A 222 8.81 44.12 14.80
CA LYS A 222 9.29 45.35 15.41
C LYS A 222 10.42 45.91 14.56
N LEU A 223 10.04 46.93 13.80
CA LEU A 223 10.95 47.96 13.28
C LEU A 223 11.51 48.71 14.48
N GLU A 224 12.83 48.78 14.56
CA GLU A 224 13.58 49.96 15.03
C GLU A 224 14.90 50.00 14.26
#